data_AF-A0A534NZ68-F1
#
_entry.id   AF-A0A534NZ68-F1
#
_cell.length_a   1.000
_cell.length_b   1.000
_cell.length_c   1.000
_cell.angle_alpha   90.00
_cell.angle_beta   90.00
_cell.angle_gamma   90.00
#
_symmetry.space_group_name_H-M   'P 1'
#
loop_
_entity.id
_entity.type
_entity.pdbx_description
1 polymer ?
#
loop_
_entity_poly.entity_id
_entity_poly.type
_entity_poly.pdbx_seq_one_letter_code
_entity_poly.pdbx_strand_id
1 'polypeptide(L)'
;MTVGLEQIEAARAELFVAEGSDWFWWYGDDFVTDSAATFDALFRGRVAQAYRALGLPVPTAVSTPIIAPSKDLANAAAVIVQPRRLIQPLIDGYSRNYYEWAGAGQYRPGSAIGGSMFQGRSAYEQLCFGFSKSELFLRLDPAPGTQIGGEVQVAVARLLGDRREEKTGRVLLGKGGGDLPVIDETGARCGIARTGVLVELALSLTALGLFAGNRISLVVRVLRGDLEIERLPRLGELETVVPDRRFEQAHWQV
;
A
#
# COMPACT_ATOMS: atom_id res chain seq x y z
N MET A 1 4.87 44.49 -9.63
CA MET A 1 4.14 43.88 -10.77
C MET A 1 2.76 44.51 -10.77
N THR A 2 2.39 45.24 -11.83
CA THR A 2 1.09 45.93 -11.89
C THR A 2 0.14 45.02 -12.65
N VAL A 3 -0.88 44.49 -11.98
CA VAL A 3 -1.89 43.60 -12.58
C VAL A 3 -2.92 44.45 -13.33
N GLY A 4 -3.19 44.16 -14.60
CA GLY A 4 -4.16 44.87 -15.42
C GLY A 4 -5.62 44.49 -15.11
N LEU A 5 -6.56 45.37 -15.46
CA LEU A 5 -8.01 45.13 -15.27
C LEU A 5 -8.49 43.84 -15.95
N GLU A 6 -8.04 43.56 -17.18
CA GLU A 6 -8.38 42.33 -17.91
C GLU A 6 -7.89 41.06 -17.18
N GLN A 7 -6.72 41.13 -16.53
CA GLN A 7 -6.18 40.01 -15.75
C GLN A 7 -7.00 39.76 -14.48
N ILE A 8 -7.48 40.84 -13.85
CA ILE A 8 -8.36 40.76 -12.68
C ILE A 8 -9.71 40.14 -13.07
N GLU A 9 -10.28 40.53 -14.21
CA GLU A 9 -11.54 39.97 -14.71
C GLU A 9 -11.41 38.50 -15.07
N ALA A 10 -10.33 38.11 -15.77
CA ALA A 10 -10.05 36.71 -16.09
C ALA A 10 -9.87 35.84 -14.83
N ALA A 11 -9.14 36.34 -13.83
CA ALA A 11 -8.97 35.63 -12.57
C ALA A 11 -10.30 35.49 -11.80
N ARG A 12 -11.12 36.54 -11.80
CA ARG A 12 -12.43 36.55 -11.14
C ARG A 12 -13.39 35.55 -11.78
N ALA A 13 -13.38 35.41 -13.10
CA ALA A 13 -14.22 34.42 -13.80
C ALA A 13 -13.89 32.98 -13.37
N GLU A 14 -12.61 32.63 -13.24
CA GLU A 14 -12.20 31.30 -12.77
C GLU A 14 -12.57 31.07 -11.30
N LEU A 15 -12.45 32.09 -10.44
CA LEU A 15 -12.85 32.01 -9.03
C LEU A 15 -14.36 31.85 -8.85
N PHE A 16 -15.19 32.56 -9.64
CA PHE A 16 -16.64 32.37 -9.58
C PHE A 16 -17.07 30.95 -9.93
N VAL A 17 -16.36 30.27 -10.84
CA VAL A 17 -16.59 28.85 -11.09
C VAL A 17 -16.19 28.01 -9.88
N ALA A 18 -15.05 28.29 -9.25
CA ALA A 18 -14.56 27.57 -8.08
C ALA A 18 -15.40 27.80 -6.81
N GLU A 19 -16.14 28.90 -6.72
CA GLU A 19 -17.03 29.23 -5.59
C GLU A 19 -18.43 28.60 -5.72
N GLY A 20 -18.70 27.86 -6.80
CA GLY A 20 -19.96 27.14 -6.98
C GLY A 20 -20.23 26.15 -5.83
N SER A 21 -21.47 26.14 -5.32
CA SER A 21 -21.88 25.27 -4.21
C SER A 21 -21.68 23.77 -4.50
N ASP A 22 -21.72 23.38 -5.78
CA ASP A 22 -21.53 22.00 -6.22
C ASP A 22 -20.20 21.42 -5.70
N TRP A 23 -19.12 22.21 -5.66
CA TRP A 23 -17.83 21.75 -5.11
C TRP A 23 -17.93 21.37 -3.63
N PHE A 24 -18.63 22.19 -2.85
CA PHE A 24 -18.83 21.96 -1.41
C PHE A 24 -19.74 20.76 -1.12
N TRP A 25 -20.56 20.37 -2.10
CA TRP A 25 -21.35 19.15 -2.05
C TRP A 25 -20.51 17.90 -2.34
N TRP A 26 -19.60 17.95 -3.32
CA TRP A 26 -18.73 16.81 -3.70
C TRP A 26 -17.63 16.48 -2.70
N TYR A 27 -17.21 17.42 -1.85
CA TYR A 27 -16.25 17.17 -0.77
C TYR A 27 -16.91 16.71 0.55
N GLY A 28 -18.24 16.58 0.60
CA GLY A 28 -18.96 16.10 1.79
C GLY A 28 -18.87 14.58 1.97
N ASP A 29 -18.97 14.11 3.22
CA ASP A 29 -18.82 12.68 3.58
C ASP A 29 -19.97 11.78 3.05
N ASP A 30 -21.09 12.38 2.63
CA ASP A 30 -22.32 11.66 2.28
C ASP A 30 -22.40 11.21 0.81
N PHE A 31 -21.46 11.61 -0.06
CA PHE A 31 -21.51 11.31 -1.50
C PHE A 31 -20.20 10.73 -2.03
N VAL A 32 -20.29 9.53 -2.62
CA VAL A 32 -19.18 8.83 -3.26
C VAL A 32 -19.45 8.74 -4.76
N THR A 33 -18.50 9.18 -5.58
CA THR A 33 -18.59 9.15 -7.05
C THR A 33 -17.25 8.76 -7.68
N ASP A 34 -17.29 7.94 -8.73
CA ASP A 34 -16.12 7.53 -9.51
C ASP A 34 -15.41 8.71 -10.20
N SER A 35 -16.09 9.85 -10.30
CA SER A 35 -15.56 11.08 -10.88
C SER A 35 -14.91 12.01 -9.85
N ALA A 36 -14.78 11.60 -8.58
CA ALA A 36 -14.29 12.46 -7.49
C ALA A 36 -12.89 13.03 -7.78
N ALA A 37 -11.95 12.22 -8.27
CA ALA A 37 -10.61 12.68 -8.64
C ALA A 37 -10.64 13.67 -9.83
N THR A 38 -11.54 13.46 -10.79
CA THR A 38 -11.75 14.37 -11.91
C THR A 38 -12.31 15.71 -11.41
N PHE A 39 -13.28 15.69 -10.51
CA PHE A 39 -13.84 16.90 -9.92
C PHE A 39 -12.82 17.66 -9.06
N ASP A 40 -12.03 16.96 -8.25
CA ASP A 40 -10.91 17.52 -7.48
C ASP A 40 -9.88 18.21 -8.40
N ALA A 41 -9.49 17.53 -9.50
CA ALA A 41 -8.57 18.10 -10.49
C ALA A 41 -9.16 19.30 -11.22
N LEU A 42 -10.44 19.28 -11.56
CA LEU A 42 -11.14 20.41 -12.19
C LEU A 42 -11.18 21.62 -11.26
N PHE A 43 -11.57 21.43 -10.00
CA PHE A 43 -11.60 22.48 -8.99
C PHE A 43 -10.21 23.12 -8.79
N ARG A 44 -9.19 22.30 -8.53
CA ARG A 44 -7.81 22.80 -8.35
C ARG A 44 -7.28 23.45 -9.62
N GLY A 45 -7.70 22.98 -10.79
CA GLY A 45 -7.43 23.60 -12.09
C GLY A 45 -7.96 25.03 -12.18
N ARG A 46 -9.20 25.28 -11.73
CA ARG A 46 -9.80 26.63 -11.69
C ARG A 46 -9.02 27.57 -10.79
N VAL A 47 -8.67 27.11 -9.59
CA VAL A 47 -7.84 27.89 -8.65
C VAL A 47 -6.47 28.20 -9.28
N ALA A 48 -5.80 27.21 -9.89
CA ALA A 48 -4.53 27.42 -10.56
C ALA A 48 -4.61 28.42 -11.73
N GLN A 49 -5.69 28.37 -12.52
CA GLN A 49 -5.90 29.31 -13.63
C GLN A 49 -6.08 30.76 -13.13
N ALA A 50 -6.74 30.98 -11.99
CA ALA A 50 -6.85 32.31 -11.39
C ALA A 50 -5.47 32.89 -11.02
N TYR A 51 -4.57 32.09 -10.42
CA TYR A 51 -3.19 32.51 -10.15
C TYR A 51 -2.41 32.84 -11.43
N ARG A 52 -2.54 32.00 -12.47
CA ARG A 52 -1.87 32.22 -13.77
C ARG A 52 -2.38 33.49 -14.46
N ALA A 53 -3.68 33.76 -14.41
CA ALA A 53 -4.27 34.97 -14.99
C ALA A 53 -3.71 36.25 -14.35
N LEU A 54 -3.44 36.23 -13.05
CA LEU A 54 -2.81 37.33 -12.30
C LEU A 54 -1.28 37.41 -12.50
N GLY A 55 -0.68 36.46 -13.24
CA GLY A 55 0.78 36.34 -13.39
C GLY A 55 1.49 35.92 -12.09
N LEU A 56 0.75 35.39 -11.12
CA LEU A 56 1.29 34.96 -9.84
C LEU A 56 1.77 33.51 -9.90
N PRO A 57 2.80 33.13 -9.12
CA PRO A 57 3.16 31.74 -8.97
C PRO A 57 2.00 30.96 -8.33
N VAL A 58 1.65 29.81 -8.93
CA VAL A 58 0.64 28.92 -8.37
C VAL A 58 1.21 28.26 -7.11
N PRO A 59 0.55 28.38 -5.94
CA PRO A 59 1.00 27.72 -4.72
C PRO A 59 1.11 26.21 -4.91
N THR A 60 2.16 25.59 -4.38
CA THR A 60 2.38 24.14 -4.47
C THR A 60 1.23 23.31 -3.90
N ALA A 61 0.54 23.84 -2.88
CA ALA A 61 -0.65 23.23 -2.29
C ALA A 61 -1.80 23.02 -3.28
N VAL A 62 -1.94 23.85 -4.33
CA VAL A 62 -2.97 23.69 -5.38
C VAL A 62 -2.70 22.47 -6.25
N SER A 63 -1.44 22.03 -6.34
CA SER A 63 -1.05 20.82 -7.06
C SER A 63 -1.27 19.55 -6.25
N THR A 64 -1.54 19.68 -4.95
CA THR A 64 -1.86 18.56 -4.06
C THR A 64 -3.37 18.31 -4.07
N PRO A 65 -3.84 17.08 -4.35
CA PRO A 65 -5.25 16.72 -4.24
C PRO A 65 -5.85 17.06 -2.87
N ILE A 66 -7.07 17.63 -2.86
CA ILE A 66 -7.80 17.99 -1.64
C ILE A 66 -8.52 16.76 -1.08
N ILE A 67 -9.12 15.98 -1.97
CA ILE A 67 -9.46 14.59 -1.65
C ILE A 67 -8.11 13.91 -1.50
N ALA A 68 -7.74 13.54 -0.26
CA ALA A 68 -6.67 12.56 -0.03
C ALA A 68 -6.88 11.42 -1.04
N PRO A 69 -5.84 10.80 -1.63
CA PRO A 69 -6.02 9.59 -2.42
C PRO A 69 -6.99 8.74 -1.61
N SER A 70 -8.16 8.59 -2.21
CA SER A 70 -9.35 8.18 -1.51
C SER A 70 -9.03 6.92 -0.71
N LYS A 71 -9.89 6.56 0.24
CA LYS A 71 -10.22 5.15 0.38
C LYS A 71 -10.48 4.63 -1.04
N ASP A 72 -9.42 4.13 -1.70
CA ASP A 72 -9.30 4.16 -3.15
C ASP A 72 -10.44 3.34 -3.74
N LEU A 73 -11.08 3.80 -4.82
CA LEU A 73 -12.01 2.93 -5.54
C LEU A 73 -11.31 1.72 -6.20
N ALA A 74 -9.98 1.80 -6.39
CA ALA A 74 -9.14 0.63 -6.68
C ALA A 74 -8.82 -0.23 -5.43
N ASN A 75 -8.96 0.34 -4.21
CA ASN A 75 -9.11 -0.41 -2.95
C ASN A 75 -10.58 -0.73 -2.60
N ALA A 76 -11.60 -0.20 -3.30
CA ALA A 76 -13.00 -0.45 -2.95
C ALA A 76 -13.40 -1.91 -3.21
N ALA A 77 -12.60 -2.63 -4.00
CA ALA A 77 -12.64 -4.09 -4.09
C ALA A 77 -11.46 -4.79 -3.39
N ALA A 78 -10.42 -4.07 -2.96
CA ALA A 78 -9.31 -4.69 -2.24
C ALA A 78 -9.71 -4.94 -0.79
N VAL A 79 -9.67 -6.21 -0.38
CA VAL A 79 -10.05 -6.57 0.98
C VAL A 79 -8.80 -6.52 1.85
N ILE A 80 -8.78 -5.60 2.82
CA ILE A 80 -7.76 -5.56 3.88
C ILE A 80 -8.39 -5.98 5.21
N VAL A 81 -7.88 -7.07 5.76
CA VAL A 81 -8.18 -7.54 7.12
C VAL A 81 -6.92 -7.39 7.94
N GLN A 82 -7.00 -6.71 9.08
CA GLN A 82 -5.89 -6.60 10.02
C GLN A 82 -5.69 -7.90 10.81
N PRO A 83 -4.46 -8.25 11.22
CA PRO A 83 -4.21 -9.36 12.11
C PRO A 83 -5.01 -9.20 13.42
N ARG A 84 -5.52 -10.30 13.96
CA ARG A 84 -6.33 -10.33 15.19
C ARG A 84 -5.66 -11.08 16.34
N ARG A 85 -4.58 -11.80 16.06
CA ARG A 85 -3.81 -12.56 17.05
C ARG A 85 -2.39 -12.80 16.55
N LEU A 86 -1.49 -13.14 17.46
CA LEU A 86 -0.17 -13.63 17.10
C LEU A 86 -0.30 -15.01 16.46
N ILE A 87 0.54 -15.26 15.47
CA ILE A 87 0.61 -16.52 14.74
C ILE A 87 2.02 -17.10 14.82
N GLN A 88 2.14 -18.40 14.56
CA GLN A 88 3.41 -19.09 14.41
C GLN A 88 3.26 -20.17 13.32
N PRO A 89 3.16 -19.76 12.04
CA PRO A 89 3.04 -20.71 10.94
C PRO A 89 4.34 -21.51 10.74
N LEU A 90 4.23 -22.71 10.20
CA LEU A 90 5.36 -23.46 9.67
C LEU A 90 5.71 -22.89 8.29
N ILE A 91 6.94 -22.39 8.14
CA ILE A 91 7.42 -21.84 6.88
C ILE A 91 7.98 -22.97 6.02
N ASP A 92 7.14 -23.54 5.15
CA ASP A 92 7.52 -24.67 4.31
C ASP A 92 7.10 -24.55 2.84
N GLY A 93 6.34 -23.50 2.49
CA GLY A 93 5.86 -23.24 1.14
C GLY A 93 4.54 -23.92 0.80
N TYR A 94 3.82 -24.49 1.77
CA TYR A 94 2.56 -25.21 1.57
C TYR A 94 1.49 -24.83 2.60
N SER A 95 0.27 -24.60 2.13
CA SER A 95 -0.88 -24.47 3.04
C SER A 95 -1.39 -25.85 3.46
N ARG A 96 -0.79 -26.49 4.46
CA ARG A 96 -1.17 -27.85 4.89
C ARG A 96 -2.34 -27.89 5.87
N ASN A 97 -2.52 -26.82 6.66
CA ASN A 97 -3.53 -26.77 7.70
C ASN A 97 -4.37 -25.50 7.61
N TYR A 98 -5.69 -25.65 7.74
CA TYR A 98 -6.65 -24.56 7.73
C TYR A 98 -6.36 -23.50 8.82
N TYR A 99 -5.83 -23.91 9.97
CA TYR A 99 -5.65 -23.04 11.14
C TYR A 99 -4.30 -22.32 11.24
N GLU A 100 -3.35 -22.66 10.39
CA GLU A 100 -1.97 -22.19 10.50
C GLU A 100 -1.82 -20.66 10.42
N TRP A 101 -2.59 -20.07 9.49
CA TRP A 101 -2.67 -18.63 9.27
C TRP A 101 -3.95 -18.03 9.88
N ALA A 102 -4.65 -18.76 10.76
CA ALA A 102 -5.89 -18.28 11.36
C ALA A 102 -5.65 -17.04 12.23
N GLY A 103 -6.41 -15.98 11.94
CA GLY A 103 -6.27 -14.68 12.58
C GLY A 103 -5.14 -13.80 12.04
N ALA A 104 -4.43 -14.25 10.99
CA ALA A 104 -3.53 -13.39 10.22
C ALA A 104 -4.31 -12.30 9.48
N GLY A 105 -3.64 -11.19 9.21
CA GLY A 105 -4.11 -10.18 8.29
C GLY A 105 -4.06 -10.67 6.85
N GLN A 106 -4.91 -10.09 6.01
CA GLN A 106 -5.08 -10.47 4.62
C GLN A 106 -5.23 -9.21 3.78
N TYR A 107 -4.49 -9.13 2.68
CA TYR A 107 -4.72 -8.22 1.57
C TYR A 107 -5.10 -9.06 0.36
N ARG A 108 -6.28 -8.81 -0.22
CA ARG A 108 -6.67 -9.32 -1.53
C ARG A 108 -6.75 -8.15 -2.48
N PRO A 109 -6.03 -8.15 -3.62
CA PRO A 109 -6.21 -7.13 -4.63
C PRO A 109 -7.65 -7.11 -5.13
N GLY A 110 -8.21 -5.92 -5.35
CA GLY A 110 -9.50 -5.79 -6.01
C GLY A 110 -9.47 -6.32 -7.45
N SER A 111 -10.58 -6.88 -7.92
CA SER A 111 -10.77 -7.11 -9.35
C SER A 111 -10.74 -5.76 -10.06
N ALA A 112 -9.87 -5.61 -11.05
CA ALA A 112 -9.86 -4.43 -11.90
C ALA A 112 -11.16 -4.40 -12.72
N ILE A 113 -12.18 -3.71 -12.23
CA ILE A 113 -13.35 -3.34 -13.02
C ILE A 113 -13.07 -1.94 -13.56
N GLY A 114 -12.67 -1.87 -14.83
CA GLY A 114 -12.66 -0.63 -15.62
C GLY A 114 -11.27 -0.11 -16.02
N GLY A 115 -10.98 -0.20 -17.31
CA GLY A 115 -9.85 0.49 -17.96
C GLY A 115 -8.95 -0.45 -18.77
N SER A 116 -9.05 -0.39 -20.11
CA SER A 116 -8.27 -1.16 -21.09
C SER A 116 -6.73 -0.92 -21.07
N MET A 117 -6.12 -0.50 -19.96
CA MET A 117 -4.69 -0.18 -19.90
C MET A 117 -3.83 -1.02 -18.95
N PHE A 118 -4.39 -2.02 -18.24
CA PHE A 118 -3.58 -3.02 -17.53
C PHE A 118 -4.16 -4.42 -17.71
N GLN A 119 -4.03 -4.95 -18.92
CA GLN A 119 -4.35 -6.35 -19.25
C GLN A 119 -3.24 -7.26 -18.74
N GLY A 120 -3.22 -7.49 -17.43
CA GLY A 120 -2.43 -8.55 -16.81
C GLY A 120 -3.22 -9.11 -15.62
N ARG A 121 -3.54 -10.41 -15.62
CA ARG A 121 -4.00 -11.07 -14.39
C ARG A 121 -2.92 -10.86 -13.31
N SER A 122 -3.33 -10.57 -12.07
CA SER A 122 -2.38 -10.53 -10.95
C SER A 122 -1.60 -11.84 -10.91
N ALA A 123 -0.29 -11.76 -10.68
CA ALA A 123 0.51 -12.95 -10.44
C ALA A 123 0.15 -13.58 -9.08
N TYR A 124 -0.30 -12.77 -8.12
CA TYR A 124 -0.68 -13.22 -6.78
C TYR A 124 -2.07 -12.72 -6.38
N GLU A 125 -2.91 -13.62 -5.86
CA GLU A 125 -4.31 -13.36 -5.51
C GLU A 125 -4.48 -12.87 -4.08
N GLN A 126 -3.52 -13.15 -3.21
CA GLN A 126 -3.60 -12.81 -1.81
C GLN A 126 -2.20 -12.64 -1.19
N LEU A 127 -2.07 -11.66 -0.31
CA LEU A 127 -0.98 -11.52 0.64
C LEU A 127 -1.55 -11.74 2.05
N CYS A 128 -1.11 -12.78 2.74
CA CYS A 128 -1.33 -12.90 4.18
C CYS A 128 -0.14 -12.30 4.93
N PHE A 129 -0.42 -11.68 6.08
CA PHE A 129 0.62 -11.15 6.94
C PHE A 129 0.24 -11.31 8.41
N GLY A 130 1.22 -11.55 9.27
CA GLY A 130 0.96 -11.71 10.69
C GLY A 130 2.25 -11.63 11.49
N PHE A 131 2.13 -11.72 12.80
CA PHE A 131 3.26 -11.50 13.70
C PHE A 131 3.35 -12.60 14.74
N SER A 132 4.56 -12.99 15.11
CA SER A 132 4.84 -13.54 16.44
C SER A 132 5.36 -12.42 17.34
N LYS A 133 5.93 -12.78 18.49
CA LYS A 133 6.64 -11.82 19.36
C LYS A 133 7.96 -11.32 18.75
N SER A 134 8.50 -12.02 17.76
CA SER A 134 9.84 -11.78 17.22
C SER A 134 9.90 -11.70 15.71
N GLU A 135 8.85 -12.12 15.00
CA GLU A 135 8.84 -12.27 13.55
C GLU A 135 7.62 -11.60 12.92
N LEU A 136 7.82 -11.01 11.73
CA LEU A 136 6.79 -10.70 10.75
C LEU A 136 6.74 -11.85 9.75
N PHE A 137 5.58 -12.47 9.60
CA PHE A 137 5.33 -13.51 8.61
C PHE A 137 4.58 -12.95 7.42
N LEU A 138 4.97 -13.38 6.22
CA LEU A 138 4.28 -13.06 4.97
C LEU A 138 4.02 -14.34 4.18
N ARG A 139 2.87 -14.42 3.52
CA ARG A 139 2.55 -15.50 2.59
C ARG A 139 1.91 -14.92 1.34
N LEU A 140 2.46 -15.26 0.18
CA LEU A 140 1.94 -14.85 -1.12
C LEU A 140 1.31 -16.07 -1.80
N ASP A 141 0.02 -15.97 -2.09
CA ASP A 141 -0.74 -17.01 -2.78
C ASP A 141 -0.76 -16.72 -4.30
N PRO A 142 -0.10 -17.54 -5.13
CA PRO A 142 -0.03 -17.32 -6.57
C PRO A 142 -1.39 -17.57 -7.23
N ALA A 143 -1.73 -16.78 -8.25
CA ALA A 143 -2.85 -17.07 -9.13
C ALA A 143 -2.63 -18.36 -9.93
N PRO A 144 -3.69 -19.06 -10.39
CA PRO A 144 -3.56 -20.25 -11.22
C PRO A 144 -2.67 -20.02 -12.44
N GLY A 145 -1.63 -20.83 -12.58
CA GLY A 145 -0.67 -20.77 -13.69
C GLY A 145 0.50 -19.81 -13.48
N THR A 146 0.54 -19.06 -12.38
CA THR A 146 1.72 -18.27 -11.99
C THR A 146 2.90 -19.19 -11.72
N GLN A 147 4.01 -18.94 -12.41
CA GLN A 147 5.28 -19.58 -12.08
C GLN A 147 5.90 -18.85 -10.88
N ILE A 148 6.21 -19.56 -9.80
CA ILE A 148 7.00 -19.02 -8.68
C ILE A 148 8.48 -18.99 -9.10
N GLY A 149 9.16 -17.88 -8.80
CA GLY A 149 10.55 -17.64 -9.16
C GLY A 149 10.91 -16.16 -9.04
N GLY A 150 12.09 -15.77 -9.51
CA GLY A 150 12.53 -14.37 -9.48
C GLY A 150 12.89 -13.87 -8.09
N GLU A 151 12.88 -12.56 -7.87
CA GLU A 151 13.21 -11.96 -6.57
C GLU A 151 11.93 -11.45 -5.88
N VAL A 152 11.82 -11.66 -4.58
CA VAL A 152 10.83 -10.98 -3.73
C VAL A 152 11.54 -9.93 -2.90
N GLN A 153 11.04 -8.70 -2.96
CA GLN A 153 11.49 -7.60 -2.10
C GLN A 153 10.37 -7.22 -1.14
N VAL A 154 10.71 -7.07 0.14
CA VAL A 154 9.80 -6.67 1.20
C VAL A 154 10.34 -5.38 1.81
N ALA A 155 9.73 -4.26 1.45
CA ALA A 155 10.02 -2.96 2.04
C ALA A 155 9.09 -2.74 3.24
N VAL A 156 9.68 -2.46 4.40
CA VAL A 156 8.95 -2.09 5.61
C VAL A 156 9.44 -0.73 6.06
N ALA A 157 8.50 0.21 6.20
CA ALA A 157 8.79 1.53 6.76
C ALA A 157 8.09 1.71 8.10
N ARG A 158 8.74 2.46 8.99
CA ARG A 158 8.19 2.89 10.27
C ARG A 158 8.29 4.41 10.39
N LEU A 159 7.37 5.00 11.15
CA LEU A 159 7.43 6.42 11.51
C LEU A 159 8.04 6.57 12.91
N LEU A 160 9.05 7.43 13.03
CA LEU A 160 9.68 7.84 14.28
C LEU A 160 9.57 9.36 14.42
N GLY A 161 8.46 9.83 15.00
CA GLY A 161 8.06 11.24 14.89
C GLY A 161 7.75 11.58 13.44
N ASP A 162 8.37 12.63 12.90
CA ASP A 162 8.21 13.07 11.51
C ASP A 162 9.14 12.36 10.53
N ARG A 163 10.01 11.46 11.02
CA ARG A 163 10.99 10.74 10.19
C ARG A 163 10.44 9.38 9.76
N ARG A 164 10.50 9.10 8.45
CA ARG A 164 10.23 7.78 7.89
C ARG A 164 11.54 7.02 7.72
N GLU A 165 11.66 5.87 8.37
CA GLU A 165 12.78 4.94 8.20
C GLU A 165 12.29 3.68 7.48
N GLU A 166 12.98 3.29 6.41
CA GLU A 166 12.62 2.12 5.60
C GLU A 166 13.78 1.11 5.58
N LYS A 167 13.45 -0.18 5.65
CA LYS A 167 14.37 -1.30 5.42
C LYS A 167 13.78 -2.25 4.39
N THR A 168 14.64 -2.90 3.61
CA THR A 168 14.20 -3.82 2.56
C THR A 168 14.87 -5.19 2.70
N GLY A 169 14.07 -6.22 2.96
CA GLY A 169 14.51 -7.62 2.84
C GLY A 169 14.32 -8.12 1.41
N ARG A 170 15.28 -8.86 0.87
CA ARG A 170 15.24 -9.45 -0.48
C ARG A 170 15.52 -10.93 -0.43
N VAL A 171 14.85 -11.70 -1.27
CA VAL A 171 15.13 -13.13 -1.44
C VAL A 171 14.96 -13.54 -2.88
N LEU A 172 15.96 -14.27 -3.39
CA LEU A 172 15.90 -14.91 -4.70
C LEU A 172 15.17 -16.25 -4.56
N LEU A 173 14.01 -16.37 -5.20
CA LEU A 173 13.20 -17.57 -5.20
C LEU A 173 13.84 -18.63 -6.11
N GLY A 174 14.38 -19.68 -5.49
CA GLY A 174 15.01 -20.82 -6.18
C GLY A 174 14.13 -22.07 -6.18
N LYS A 175 14.40 -22.99 -7.11
CA LYS A 175 13.82 -24.34 -7.06
C LYS A 175 14.60 -25.18 -6.05
N GLY A 176 13.97 -25.57 -4.95
CA GLY A 176 14.57 -26.47 -3.96
C GLY A 176 13.80 -26.49 -2.64
N GLY A 177 13.88 -27.60 -1.90
CA GLY A 177 13.21 -27.76 -0.60
C GLY A 177 13.95 -27.12 0.57
N GLY A 178 14.85 -26.14 0.32
CA GLY A 178 15.76 -25.50 1.28
C GLY A 178 15.23 -24.17 1.84
N ASP A 179 15.78 -23.70 2.96
CA ASP A 179 15.51 -22.33 3.46
C ASP A 179 16.26 -21.38 2.53
N LEU A 180 15.55 -20.40 1.99
CA LEU A 180 16.14 -19.32 1.22
C LEU A 180 16.42 -18.16 2.17
N PRO A 181 17.64 -17.63 2.25
CA PRO A 181 17.93 -16.53 3.14
C PRO A 181 17.29 -15.23 2.63
N VAL A 182 16.62 -14.50 3.51
CA VAL A 182 16.20 -13.12 3.22
C VAL A 182 17.31 -12.20 3.72
N ILE A 183 17.81 -11.35 2.84
CA ILE A 183 18.97 -10.49 3.05
C ILE A 183 18.53 -9.03 2.99
N ASP A 184 19.03 -8.19 3.89
CA ASP A 184 18.77 -6.75 3.88
C ASP A 184 19.68 -5.97 2.92
N GLU A 185 19.49 -4.65 2.84
CA GLU A 185 20.30 -3.76 2.00
C GLU A 185 21.81 -3.75 2.33
N THR A 186 22.22 -4.24 3.50
CA THR A 186 23.62 -4.33 3.92
C THR A 186 24.25 -5.69 3.61
N GLY A 187 23.47 -6.66 3.12
CA GLY A 187 23.92 -8.03 2.94
C GLY A 187 23.73 -8.92 4.19
N ALA A 188 23.14 -8.40 5.27
CA ALA A 188 22.90 -9.16 6.48
C ALA A 188 21.60 -9.96 6.39
N ARG A 189 21.57 -11.16 6.97
CA ARG A 189 20.36 -11.99 7.01
C ARG A 189 19.33 -11.36 7.95
N CYS A 190 18.14 -11.07 7.41
CA CYS A 190 17.01 -10.55 8.16
C CYS A 190 15.82 -11.54 8.24
N GLY A 191 15.92 -12.70 7.59
CA GLY A 191 14.88 -13.72 7.67
C GLY A 191 15.15 -14.99 6.87
N ILE A 192 14.09 -15.77 6.67
CA ILE A 192 14.02 -16.90 5.75
C ILE A 192 12.79 -16.80 4.87
N ALA A 193 12.88 -17.45 3.71
CA ALA A 193 11.74 -17.75 2.88
C ALA A 193 11.73 -19.23 2.48
N ARG A 194 10.54 -19.74 2.19
CA ARG A 194 10.34 -21.02 1.53
C ARG A 194 9.37 -20.90 0.39
N THR A 195 9.58 -21.75 -0.60
CA THR A 195 8.76 -21.83 -1.81
C THR A 195 8.29 -23.27 -2.01
N GLY A 196 6.99 -23.44 -2.19
CA GLY A 196 6.36 -24.70 -2.56
C GLY A 196 5.28 -24.43 -3.60
N VAL A 197 4.02 -24.63 -3.22
CA VAL A 197 2.86 -24.17 -4.02
C VAL A 197 2.54 -22.69 -3.78
N LEU A 198 3.13 -22.10 -2.75
CA LEU A 198 3.06 -20.68 -2.40
C LEU A 198 4.44 -20.18 -1.92
N VAL A 199 4.55 -18.88 -1.64
CA VAL A 199 5.77 -18.28 -1.07
C VAL A 199 5.50 -17.86 0.37
N GLU A 200 6.35 -18.27 1.31
CA GLU A 200 6.28 -17.87 2.71
C GLU A 200 7.58 -17.25 3.17
N LEU A 201 7.50 -16.24 4.03
CA LEU A 201 8.63 -15.57 4.63
C LEU A 201 8.44 -15.43 6.13
N ALA A 202 9.52 -15.59 6.90
CA ALA A 202 9.64 -15.18 8.29
C ALA A 202 10.79 -14.16 8.41
N LEU A 203 10.44 -12.95 8.83
CA LEU A 203 11.36 -11.82 8.92
C LEU A 203 11.54 -11.41 10.39
N SER A 204 12.78 -11.28 10.85
CA SER A 204 13.10 -10.85 12.21
C SER A 204 12.70 -9.40 12.41
N LEU A 205 11.81 -9.14 13.39
CA LEU A 205 11.41 -7.79 13.77
C LEU A 205 12.63 -6.96 14.18
N THR A 206 13.50 -7.53 15.01
CA THR A 206 14.72 -6.85 15.49
C THR A 206 15.68 -6.52 14.34
N ALA A 207 15.88 -7.44 13.39
CA ALA A 207 16.74 -7.17 12.23
C ALA A 207 16.18 -6.04 11.35
N LEU A 208 14.85 -5.99 11.21
CA LEU A 208 14.13 -4.91 10.54
C LEU A 208 13.99 -3.63 11.38
N GLY A 209 14.51 -3.59 12.62
CA GLY A 209 14.40 -2.43 13.49
C GLY A 209 12.96 -2.12 13.93
N LEU A 210 12.10 -3.13 13.97
CA LEU A 210 10.69 -3.02 14.34
C LEU A 210 10.49 -3.40 15.80
N PHE A 211 9.66 -2.63 16.49
CA PHE A 211 9.35 -2.82 17.91
C PHE A 211 7.84 -2.80 18.12
N ALA A 212 7.39 -3.45 19.19
CA ALA A 212 5.99 -3.44 19.62
C ALA A 212 5.42 -2.01 19.65
N GLY A 213 4.23 -1.84 19.08
CA GLY A 213 3.54 -0.55 18.98
C GLY A 213 4.00 0.34 17.82
N ASN A 214 5.03 -0.04 17.06
CA ASN A 214 5.39 0.69 15.84
C ASN A 214 4.24 0.62 14.84
N ARG A 215 3.82 1.79 14.35
CA ARG A 215 3.04 1.89 13.12
C ARG A 215 3.98 1.68 11.95
N ILE A 216 3.65 0.73 11.10
CA ILE A 216 4.47 0.36 9.96
C ILE A 216 3.63 0.37 8.69
N SER A 217 4.32 0.54 7.58
CA SER A 217 3.78 0.33 6.25
C SER A 217 4.62 -0.69 5.50
N LEU A 218 3.94 -1.53 4.72
CA LEU A 218 4.53 -2.69 4.05
C LEU A 218 4.26 -2.62 2.54
N VAL A 219 5.30 -2.87 1.74
CA VAL A 219 5.21 -3.09 0.30
C VAL A 219 5.99 -4.34 -0.06
N VAL A 220 5.35 -5.26 -0.78
CA VAL A 220 5.96 -6.46 -1.33
C VAL A 220 6.01 -6.34 -2.85
N ARG A 221 7.19 -6.55 -3.43
CA ARG A 221 7.41 -6.55 -4.88
C ARG A 221 7.92 -7.91 -5.31
N VAL A 222 7.50 -8.36 -6.49
CA VAL A 222 8.03 -9.55 -7.13
C VAL A 222 8.65 -9.14 -8.47
N LEU A 223 9.92 -9.47 -8.66
CA LEU A 223 10.71 -9.09 -9.83
C LEU A 223 11.14 -10.31 -10.64
N ARG A 224 11.28 -10.13 -11.95
CA ARG A 224 11.89 -11.06 -12.90
C ARG A 224 13.03 -10.35 -13.61
N GLY A 225 14.26 -10.60 -13.16
CA GLY A 225 15.37 -9.69 -13.50
C GLY A 225 15.05 -8.30 -12.96
N ASP A 226 15.10 -7.29 -13.82
CA ASP A 226 14.81 -5.90 -13.43
C ASP A 226 13.33 -5.51 -13.58
N LEU A 227 12.47 -6.41 -14.09
CA LEU A 227 11.05 -6.14 -14.30
C LEU A 227 10.22 -6.45 -13.05
N GLU A 228 9.57 -5.44 -12.48
CA GLU A 228 8.52 -5.62 -11.46
C GLU A 228 7.28 -6.25 -12.12
N ILE A 229 6.99 -7.50 -11.76
CA ILE A 229 5.84 -8.26 -12.31
C ILE A 229 4.61 -8.20 -11.39
N GLU A 230 4.80 -7.87 -10.11
CA GLU A 230 3.72 -7.70 -9.14
C GLU A 230 4.16 -6.75 -8.02
N ARG A 231 3.21 -5.95 -7.52
CA ARG A 231 3.36 -5.13 -6.33
C ARG A 231 2.13 -5.29 -5.44
N LEU A 232 2.35 -5.59 -4.17
CA LEU A 232 1.32 -5.80 -3.15
C LEU A 232 1.57 -4.87 -1.95
N PRO A 233 0.64 -3.96 -1.60
CA PRO A 233 -0.60 -3.69 -2.33
C PRO A 233 -0.33 -3.06 -3.71
N ARG A 234 -1.33 -3.08 -4.60
CA ARG A 234 -1.17 -2.53 -5.97
C ARG A 234 -1.01 -1.01 -5.95
N LEU A 235 -1.68 -0.35 -5.02
CA LEU A 235 -1.60 1.08 -4.77
C LEU A 235 -1.33 1.30 -3.28
N GLY A 236 -0.62 2.39 -2.96
CA GLY A 236 -0.28 2.74 -1.58
C GLY A 236 0.60 1.71 -0.89
N GLU A 237 0.43 1.57 0.41
CA GLU A 237 1.18 0.67 1.28
C GLU A 237 0.22 -0.04 2.24
N LEU A 238 0.54 -1.25 2.66
CA LEU A 238 -0.26 -1.97 3.65
C LEU A 238 0.12 -1.46 5.03
N GLU A 239 -0.75 -0.67 5.66
CA GLU A 239 -0.52 -0.15 7.00
C GLU A 239 -0.97 -1.13 8.08
N THR A 240 -0.14 -1.29 9.12
CA THR A 240 -0.47 -2.09 10.30
C THR A 240 0.32 -1.63 11.52
N VAL A 241 0.07 -2.24 12.68
CA VAL A 241 0.79 -1.97 13.93
C VAL A 241 1.45 -3.25 14.39
N VAL A 242 2.75 -3.19 14.68
CA VAL A 242 3.48 -4.32 15.28
C VAL A 242 2.83 -4.62 16.64
N PRO A 243 2.29 -5.83 16.86
CA PRO A 243 1.57 -6.16 18.08
C PRO A 243 2.37 -5.87 19.36
N ASP A 244 1.67 -5.32 20.34
CA ASP A 244 2.21 -5.15 21.69
C ASP A 244 1.70 -6.25 22.63
N ARG A 245 2.06 -6.16 23.91
CA ARG A 245 1.65 -7.15 24.93
C ARG A 245 0.14 -7.21 25.16
N ARG A 246 -0.61 -6.18 24.75
CA ARG A 246 -2.06 -6.07 24.92
C ARG A 246 -2.84 -6.59 23.72
N PHE A 247 -2.16 -6.83 22.60
CA PHE A 247 -2.78 -7.26 21.35
C PHE A 247 -3.74 -8.45 21.52
N GLU A 248 -3.29 -9.52 22.17
CA GLU A 248 -4.13 -10.70 22.45
C GLU A 248 -5.34 -10.37 23.36
N GLN A 249 -5.17 -9.45 24.31
CA GLN A 249 -6.22 -9.06 25.25
C GLN A 249 -7.26 -8.13 24.60
N ALA A 250 -6.82 -7.27 23.67
CA ALA A 250 -7.67 -6.31 22.95
C ALA A 250 -8.52 -6.98 21.86
N HIS A 251 -8.09 -8.14 21.36
CA HIS A 251 -8.77 -8.89 20.30
C HIS A 251 -9.40 -10.20 20.77
N TRP A 252 -9.47 -10.43 22.09
CA TRP A 252 -10.24 -11.51 22.68
C TRP A 252 -11.74 -11.24 22.53
N GLN A 253 -12.40 -11.95 21.61
CA GLN A 253 -13.86 -12.03 21.57
C GLN A 253 -14.29 -13.35 22.21
N VAL A 254 -15.12 -13.26 23.25
CA VAL A 254 -15.78 -14.39 23.92
C VAL A 254 -16.86 -14.97 23.00
#